data_AF-A0A2X0VLE7-F1
#
_entry.id   AF-A0A2X0VLE7-F1
#
_cell.length_a   1.000
_cell.length_b   1.000
_cell.length_c   1.000
_cell.angle_alpha   90.00
_cell.angle_beta   90.00
_cell.angle_gamma   90.00
#
_symmetry.space_group_name_H-M   'P 1'
#
loop_
_entity.id
_entity.type
_entity.pdbx_description
1 polymer ?
#
loop_
_entity_poly.entity_id
_entity_poly.type
_entity_poly.pdbx_seq_one_letter_code
_entity_poly.pdbx_strand_id
1 'polypeptide(L)'
;MPQSRYFIDILIPNEGEVDSALEIGVLRYVKGENRPVVYMHSYIKPLSPQRIRWVNAIEHGISRDKVSREKFPTLKELIAVNFFTNKNVVCLNPNIEPFASFVKDSTSVQSIQSLWHDVFEGDEEAVQLTKIEQMLEYLDMPVKDDSGSKFTPLLSRLHAMVAIWDLLTEHKNKKLDLKGSLNLSTIWPIKSPDKNIIHNFADFGSMPSSAINTLFSEDLSDYLNWYEMQIFSFDWVLNRKAPPSTKHLKNKVAMAEYIYLKVLSDQMKLWVLIFYSIYNKKTSFAKEIALKRGDLKHLPVSIRDDFSSFLITHLDEFLTTQQQSKLIESMIYHSMADRAIQNFESFDFDTMFADFKKNKKSALSFKTVSIKSNTSIKCFKEISNANSILYRRYEITGDEAERYECLVKVNELFLEFKREIKKPLSLFWFNHELQGWIQYITGIPFKALSSDPSRSDDEKLIEYRNMLLQITMKYGDRWAKDLHSRLSHILEELKVCKEFEKSWSFVFQGISVEVVFKVTKVPLYKRLLRF
;
A
#
# COMPACT_ATOMS: atom_id res chain seq x y z
N MET A 1 24.04 -23.32 8.46
CA MET A 1 23.09 -23.18 7.32
C MET A 1 23.83 -22.51 6.17
N PRO A 2 23.62 -22.94 4.92
CA PRO A 2 24.23 -22.28 3.77
C PRO A 2 23.74 -20.83 3.69
N GLN A 3 24.67 -19.88 3.55
CA GLN A 3 24.34 -18.45 3.52
C GLN A 3 23.93 -18.03 2.11
N SER A 4 22.85 -17.25 1.99
CA SER A 4 22.46 -16.62 0.73
C SER A 4 23.49 -15.57 0.32
N ARG A 5 23.78 -15.53 -0.98
CA ARG A 5 24.56 -14.49 -1.65
C ARG A 5 23.69 -13.73 -2.63
N TYR A 6 24.01 -12.46 -2.79
CA TYR A 6 23.25 -11.53 -3.63
C TYR A 6 24.15 -11.00 -4.74
N PHE A 7 23.80 -11.31 -5.97
CA PHE A 7 24.54 -10.91 -7.16
C PHE A 7 23.88 -9.67 -7.72
N ILE A 8 24.64 -8.59 -7.90
CA ILE A 8 24.13 -7.33 -8.46
C ILE A 8 24.84 -6.98 -9.76
N ASP A 9 24.04 -6.48 -10.70
CA ASP A 9 24.52 -5.88 -11.93
C ASP A 9 23.59 -4.75 -12.39
N ILE A 10 24.15 -3.81 -13.15
CA ILE A 10 23.49 -2.59 -13.62
C ILE A 10 23.84 -2.37 -15.09
N LEU A 11 22.81 -2.09 -15.90
CA LEU A 11 23.00 -1.68 -17.28
C LEU A 11 23.32 -0.19 -17.35
N ILE A 12 24.52 0.13 -17.84
CA ILE A 12 25.00 1.49 -18.09
C ILE A 12 25.32 1.60 -19.59
N PRO A 13 24.40 2.15 -20.42
CA PRO A 13 24.58 2.21 -21.88
C PRO A 13 25.76 3.09 -22.30
N ASN A 14 26.09 4.11 -21.51
CA ASN A 14 27.25 4.97 -21.70
C ASN A 14 28.33 4.53 -20.71
N GLU A 15 29.29 3.72 -21.16
CA GLU A 15 30.39 3.24 -20.32
C GLU A 15 31.06 4.40 -19.55
N GLY A 16 31.17 4.25 -18.23
CA GLY A 16 31.72 5.28 -17.32
C GLY A 16 30.75 6.40 -16.89
N GLU A 17 29.58 6.56 -17.51
CA GLU A 17 28.58 7.55 -17.11
C GLU A 17 27.46 6.92 -16.27
N VAL A 18 27.68 6.83 -14.96
CA VAL A 18 26.75 6.20 -13.99
C VAL A 18 25.33 6.76 -14.05
N ASP A 19 25.18 8.06 -14.33
CA ASP A 19 23.89 8.75 -14.46
C ASP A 19 23.06 8.29 -15.69
N SER A 20 23.67 7.50 -16.59
CA SER A 20 22.99 6.88 -17.73
C SER A 20 22.37 5.52 -17.42
N ALA A 21 22.51 5.01 -16.18
CA ALA A 21 21.97 3.71 -15.79
C ALA A 21 20.48 3.56 -16.12
N LEU A 22 20.10 2.43 -16.71
CA LEU A 22 18.74 2.18 -17.20
C LEU A 22 18.04 0.96 -16.60
N GLU A 23 18.80 0.01 -16.06
CA GLU A 23 18.27 -1.25 -15.53
C GLU A 23 19.17 -1.76 -14.41
N ILE A 24 18.56 -2.36 -13.39
CA ILE A 24 19.26 -3.02 -12.29
C ILE A 24 18.64 -4.40 -12.06
N GLY A 25 19.51 -5.39 -11.86
CA GLY A 25 19.13 -6.74 -11.52
C GLY A 25 19.85 -7.20 -10.27
N VAL A 26 19.14 -7.97 -9.44
CA VAL A 26 19.72 -8.67 -8.29
C VAL A 26 19.22 -10.09 -8.26
N LEU A 27 20.14 -11.05 -8.27
CA LEU A 27 19.84 -12.46 -8.05
C LEU A 27 20.21 -12.88 -6.63
N ARG A 28 19.39 -13.73 -6.02
CA ARG A 28 19.74 -14.43 -4.78
C ARG A 28 20.11 -15.86 -5.11
N TYR A 29 21.27 -16.29 -4.64
CA TYR A 29 21.73 -17.66 -4.81
C TYR A 29 22.15 -18.26 -3.47
N VAL A 30 21.73 -19.49 -3.19
CA VAL A 30 22.28 -20.31 -2.11
C VAL A 30 23.06 -21.45 -2.75
N LYS A 31 24.34 -21.61 -2.40
CA LYS A 31 25.17 -22.68 -2.97
C LYS A 31 24.52 -24.04 -2.70
N GLY A 32 24.34 -24.83 -3.75
CA GLY A 32 23.63 -26.10 -3.74
C GLY A 32 22.15 -26.03 -4.14
N GLU A 33 21.57 -24.83 -4.31
CA GLU A 33 20.31 -24.68 -5.06
C GLU A 33 20.58 -24.87 -6.55
N ASN A 34 19.60 -25.42 -7.28
CA ASN A 34 19.73 -25.68 -8.71
C ASN A 34 19.82 -24.38 -9.53
N ARG A 35 19.18 -23.29 -9.06
CA ARG A 35 19.11 -22.02 -9.77
C ARG A 35 19.11 -20.80 -8.83
N PRO A 36 19.67 -19.67 -9.28
CA PRO A 36 19.46 -18.39 -8.61
C PRO A 36 18.02 -17.88 -8.84
N VAL A 37 17.50 -17.14 -7.86
CA VAL A 37 16.16 -16.54 -7.92
C VAL A 37 16.28 -15.04 -8.16
N VAL A 38 15.46 -14.49 -9.05
CA VAL A 38 15.38 -13.02 -9.22
C VAL A 38 14.85 -12.39 -7.94
N TYR A 39 15.73 -11.68 -7.26
CA TYR A 39 15.42 -11.03 -6.01
C TYR A 39 14.89 -9.60 -6.23
N MET A 40 15.50 -8.87 -7.17
CA MET A 40 15.09 -7.52 -7.57
C MET A 40 15.34 -7.34 -9.06
N HIS A 41 14.42 -6.66 -9.74
CA HIS A 41 14.59 -6.24 -11.12
C HIS A 41 13.82 -4.94 -11.31
N SER A 42 14.47 -3.89 -11.81
CA SER A 42 13.80 -2.61 -12.08
C SER A 42 14.48 -1.88 -13.21
N TYR A 43 13.70 -1.13 -13.96
CA TYR A 43 14.24 -0.05 -14.79
C TYR A 43 14.54 1.18 -13.92
N ILE A 44 15.39 2.03 -14.45
CA ILE A 44 15.90 3.22 -13.77
C ILE A 44 15.53 4.44 -14.59
N LYS A 45 15.01 5.48 -13.93
CA LYS A 45 14.83 6.78 -14.55
C LYS A 45 16.18 7.51 -14.59
N PRO A 46 16.75 7.74 -15.79
CA PRO A 46 18.03 8.40 -15.92
C PRO A 46 17.88 9.90 -15.63
N LEU A 47 18.93 10.51 -15.08
CA LEU A 47 18.92 11.94 -14.76
C LEU A 47 18.89 12.82 -16.01
N SER A 48 19.55 12.38 -17.08
CA SER A 48 19.65 13.11 -18.34
C SER A 48 19.31 12.20 -19.55
N PRO A 49 18.01 11.97 -19.85
CA PRO A 49 17.58 11.09 -20.93
C PRO A 49 18.14 11.43 -22.32
N GLN A 50 18.49 12.71 -22.53
CA GLN A 50 19.04 13.20 -23.81
C GLN A 50 20.48 12.76 -24.06
N ARG A 51 21.24 12.40 -23.01
CA ARG A 51 22.65 12.00 -23.12
C ARG A 51 22.84 10.51 -23.39
N ILE A 52 21.77 9.72 -23.35
CA ILE A 52 21.84 8.27 -23.42
C ILE A 52 22.12 7.80 -24.85
N ARG A 53 23.07 6.89 -25.01
CA ARG A 53 23.30 6.13 -26.24
C ARG A 53 22.20 5.09 -26.40
N TRP A 54 21.06 5.52 -26.94
CA TRP A 54 19.88 4.67 -27.11
C TRP A 54 20.12 3.44 -27.99
N VAL A 55 21.09 3.48 -28.91
CA VAL A 55 21.47 2.31 -29.71
C VAL A 55 21.85 1.12 -28.82
N ASN A 56 22.69 1.37 -27.79
CA ASN A 56 23.10 0.35 -26.83
C ASN A 56 21.94 -0.10 -25.93
N ALA A 57 21.05 0.82 -25.56
CA ALA A 57 19.89 0.49 -24.74
C ALA A 57 18.86 -0.39 -25.49
N ILE A 58 18.73 -0.20 -26.80
CA ILE A 58 17.80 -0.97 -27.65
C ILE A 58 18.21 -2.44 -27.75
N GLU A 59 19.52 -2.73 -27.77
CA GLU A 59 20.03 -4.12 -27.71
C GLU A 59 19.61 -4.85 -26.42
N HIS A 60 19.31 -4.09 -25.37
CA HIS A 60 18.77 -4.59 -24.09
C HIS A 60 17.23 -4.56 -24.02
N GLY A 61 16.54 -4.20 -25.12
CA GLY A 61 15.08 -4.12 -25.17
C GLY A 61 14.51 -2.89 -24.44
N ILE A 62 15.32 -1.86 -24.19
CA ILE A 62 14.91 -0.64 -23.50
C ILE A 62 14.78 0.52 -24.49
N SER A 63 13.57 1.06 -24.61
CA SER A 63 13.28 2.20 -25.47
C SER A 63 13.13 3.50 -24.67
N ARG A 64 13.37 4.62 -25.35
CA ARG A 64 13.15 5.95 -24.79
C ARG A 64 11.71 6.17 -24.33
N ASP A 65 10.75 5.65 -25.10
CA ASP A 65 9.33 5.78 -24.81
C ASP A 65 8.95 5.05 -23.51
N LYS A 66 9.48 3.85 -23.30
CA LYS A 66 9.26 3.08 -22.07
C LYS A 66 9.71 3.85 -20.83
N VAL A 67 10.96 4.34 -20.85
CA VAL A 67 11.56 5.09 -19.73
C VAL A 67 10.87 6.43 -19.48
N SER A 68 10.30 7.05 -20.52
CA SER A 68 9.66 8.37 -20.40
C SER A 68 8.21 8.31 -19.90
N ARG A 69 7.49 7.22 -20.19
CA ARG A 69 6.07 7.06 -19.84
C ARG A 69 5.86 6.50 -18.44
N GLU A 70 6.77 5.65 -17.97
CA GLU A 70 6.63 4.96 -16.69
C GLU A 70 7.31 5.72 -15.54
N LYS A 71 6.79 5.52 -14.32
CA LYS A 71 7.37 6.10 -13.10
C LYS A 71 8.43 5.15 -12.53
N PHE A 72 9.65 5.22 -13.05
CA PHE A 72 10.79 4.45 -12.52
C PHE A 72 11.57 5.22 -11.44
N PRO A 73 12.18 4.50 -10.47
CA PRO A 73 13.07 5.10 -9.50
C PRO A 73 14.35 5.60 -10.18
N THR A 74 14.92 6.67 -9.64
CA THR A 74 16.26 7.13 -9.98
C THR A 74 17.32 6.26 -9.30
N LEU A 75 18.52 6.24 -9.85
CA LEU A 75 19.65 5.50 -9.26
C LEU A 75 19.94 5.93 -7.81
N LYS A 76 19.80 7.23 -7.52
CA LYS A 76 20.00 7.78 -6.18
C LYS A 76 18.97 7.24 -5.18
N GLU A 77 17.71 7.13 -5.59
CA GLU A 77 16.64 6.55 -4.77
C GLU A 77 16.92 5.07 -4.50
N LEU A 78 17.39 4.32 -5.50
CA LEU A 78 17.80 2.92 -5.35
C LEU A 78 18.95 2.72 -4.36
N ILE A 79 19.96 3.60 -4.40
CA ILE A 79 21.09 3.56 -3.46
C ILE A 79 20.62 3.92 -2.05
N ALA A 80 19.76 4.94 -1.91
CA ALA A 80 19.26 5.40 -0.62
C ALA A 80 18.45 4.33 0.14
N VAL A 81 17.83 3.38 -0.58
CA VAL A 81 17.16 2.21 0.00
C VAL A 81 18.13 1.31 0.77
N ASN A 82 19.42 1.33 0.42
CA ASN A 82 20.47 0.54 1.05
C ASN A 82 20.13 -0.97 1.10
N PHE A 83 19.72 -1.48 -0.07
CA PHE A 83 19.16 -2.82 -0.19
C PHE A 83 20.11 -3.92 0.35
N PHE A 84 21.42 -3.74 0.27
CA PHE A 84 22.39 -4.74 0.66
C PHE A 84 22.84 -4.69 2.12
N THR A 85 22.23 -3.82 2.94
CA THR A 85 22.52 -3.74 4.38
C THR A 85 22.53 -5.14 5.01
N ASN A 86 23.63 -5.49 5.67
CA ASN A 86 23.83 -6.78 6.35
C ASN A 86 23.71 -8.03 5.45
N LYS A 87 23.93 -7.92 4.13
CA LYS A 87 23.92 -9.06 3.19
C LYS A 87 25.32 -9.39 2.68
N ASN A 88 25.49 -10.60 2.17
CA ASN A 88 26.70 -11.02 1.46
C ASN A 88 26.51 -10.76 -0.03
N VAL A 89 27.30 -9.87 -0.60
CA VAL A 89 27.14 -9.39 -1.99
C VAL A 89 28.28 -9.89 -2.86
N VAL A 90 27.94 -10.23 -4.10
CA VAL A 90 28.87 -10.53 -5.17
C VAL A 90 28.59 -9.57 -6.32
N CYS A 91 29.62 -8.92 -6.84
CA CYS A 91 29.52 -8.10 -8.05
C CYS A 91 30.81 -8.25 -8.87
N LEU A 92 30.80 -7.74 -10.09
CA LEU A 92 31.97 -7.83 -10.97
C LEU A 92 33.17 -7.12 -10.33
N ASN A 93 33.00 -5.83 -10.02
CA ASN A 93 34.00 -5.01 -9.35
C ASN A 93 33.33 -4.05 -8.34
N PRO A 94 33.54 -4.22 -7.03
CA PRO A 94 32.92 -3.38 -6.01
C PRO A 94 33.57 -1.99 -5.87
N ASN A 95 34.73 -1.76 -6.48
CA ASN A 95 35.47 -0.49 -6.35
C ASN A 95 35.04 0.56 -7.38
N ILE A 96 34.12 0.22 -8.28
CA ILE A 96 33.64 1.09 -9.36
C ILE A 96 32.22 1.53 -9.06
N GLU A 97 31.88 2.78 -9.36
CA GLU A 97 30.50 3.26 -9.24
C GLU A 97 29.60 2.69 -10.35
N PRO A 98 28.31 2.44 -10.07
CA PRO A 98 27.60 2.69 -8.81
C PRO A 98 27.73 1.56 -7.76
N PHE A 99 28.47 0.48 -8.05
CA PHE A 99 28.55 -0.69 -7.16
C PHE A 99 29.11 -0.34 -5.79
N ALA A 100 30.16 0.49 -5.74
CA ALA A 100 30.74 0.97 -4.49
C ALA A 100 29.69 1.60 -3.56
N SER A 101 28.81 2.44 -4.11
CA SER A 101 27.70 3.04 -3.37
C SER A 101 26.65 2.01 -2.91
N PHE A 102 26.31 1.01 -3.72
CA PHE A 102 25.32 -0.01 -3.37
C PHE A 102 25.79 -0.94 -2.25
N VAL A 103 27.07 -1.31 -2.23
CA VAL A 103 27.58 -2.38 -1.38
C VAL A 103 28.19 -1.89 -0.06
N LYS A 104 28.23 -0.57 0.15
CA LYS A 104 28.90 0.09 1.29
C LYS A 104 28.56 -0.51 2.66
N ASP A 105 27.29 -0.82 2.91
CA ASP A 105 26.81 -1.31 4.21
C ASP A 105 26.53 -2.83 4.23
N SER A 106 27.13 -3.55 3.27
CA SER A 106 27.02 -5.01 3.19
C SER A 106 27.86 -5.70 4.27
N THR A 107 27.45 -6.89 4.71
CA THR A 107 28.24 -7.72 5.65
C THR A 107 29.54 -8.17 5.02
N SER A 108 29.50 -8.56 3.74
CA SER A 108 30.67 -8.93 2.98
C SER A 108 30.44 -8.64 1.50
N VAL A 109 31.52 -8.31 0.80
CA VAL A 109 31.50 -8.01 -0.62
C VAL A 109 32.61 -8.80 -1.30
N GLN A 110 32.25 -9.55 -2.35
CA GLN A 110 33.19 -10.35 -3.13
C GLN A 110 33.22 -9.82 -4.57
N SER A 111 34.43 -9.65 -5.10
CA SER A 111 34.65 -9.30 -6.51
C SER A 111 34.87 -10.57 -7.32
N ILE A 112 34.12 -10.71 -8.42
CA ILE A 112 34.38 -11.76 -9.42
C ILE A 112 35.74 -11.51 -10.09
N GLN A 113 36.08 -10.26 -10.41
CA GLN A 113 37.38 -9.92 -11.00
C GLN A 113 38.55 -10.29 -10.08
N SER A 114 38.49 -9.95 -8.78
CA SER A 114 39.57 -10.34 -7.85
C SER A 114 39.69 -11.85 -7.73
N LEU A 115 38.57 -12.56 -7.63
CA LEU A 115 38.58 -14.03 -7.56
C LEU A 115 39.11 -14.67 -8.86
N TRP A 116 38.81 -14.06 -10.01
CA TRP A 116 39.34 -14.47 -11.31
C TRP A 116 40.86 -14.31 -11.36
N HIS A 117 41.39 -13.14 -10.99
CA HIS A 117 42.83 -12.92 -10.94
C HIS A 117 43.53 -13.87 -9.96
N ASP A 118 42.94 -14.14 -8.79
CA ASP A 118 43.47 -15.10 -7.82
C ASP A 118 43.60 -16.51 -8.41
N VAL A 119 42.60 -16.96 -9.18
CA VAL A 119 42.56 -18.30 -9.77
C VAL A 119 43.52 -18.45 -10.95
N PHE A 120 43.71 -17.38 -11.73
CA PHE A 120 44.50 -17.39 -12.96
C PHE A 120 45.81 -16.59 -12.86
N GLU A 121 46.36 -16.37 -11.66
CA GLU A 121 47.54 -15.52 -11.39
C GLU A 121 48.77 -15.79 -12.30
N GLY A 122 48.89 -17.01 -12.85
CA GLY A 122 49.97 -17.42 -13.76
C GLY A 122 49.65 -17.39 -15.27
N ASP A 123 48.48 -16.91 -15.68
CA ASP A 123 48.05 -16.80 -17.08
C ASP A 123 47.83 -15.34 -17.47
N GLU A 124 48.76 -14.77 -18.22
CA GLU A 124 48.72 -13.35 -18.63
C GLU A 124 47.51 -13.00 -19.50
N GLU A 125 47.02 -13.95 -20.31
CA GLU A 125 45.87 -13.74 -21.19
C GLU A 125 44.58 -13.70 -20.35
N ALA A 126 44.43 -14.66 -19.45
CA ALA A 126 43.28 -14.73 -18.54
C ALA A 126 43.22 -13.53 -17.59
N VAL A 127 44.36 -13.12 -17.02
CA VAL A 127 44.41 -12.02 -16.03
C VAL A 127 44.02 -10.68 -16.64
N GLN A 128 44.07 -10.49 -17.96
CA GLN A 128 43.64 -9.23 -18.59
C GLN A 128 42.12 -9.11 -18.76
N LEU A 129 41.36 -10.20 -18.56
CA LEU A 129 39.93 -10.22 -18.80
C LEU A 129 39.17 -9.52 -17.67
N THR A 130 38.35 -8.53 -18.03
CA THR A 130 37.63 -7.69 -17.06
C THR A 130 36.11 -7.75 -17.25
N LYS A 131 35.63 -8.28 -18.38
CA LYS A 131 34.20 -8.41 -18.69
C LYS A 131 33.74 -9.87 -18.58
N ILE A 132 32.46 -10.07 -18.24
CA ILE A 132 31.89 -11.42 -18.07
C ILE A 132 31.91 -12.19 -19.40
N GLU A 133 31.60 -11.52 -20.50
CA GLU A 133 31.59 -12.10 -21.83
C GLU A 133 32.96 -12.66 -22.22
N GLN A 134 34.03 -11.93 -21.88
CA GLN A 134 35.42 -12.35 -22.11
C GLN A 134 35.78 -13.57 -21.24
N MET A 135 35.38 -13.56 -19.96
CA MET A 135 35.60 -14.69 -19.05
C MET A 135 34.87 -15.95 -19.52
N LEU A 136 33.65 -15.82 -20.06
CA LEU A 136 32.90 -16.93 -20.65
C LEU A 136 33.62 -17.51 -21.88
N GLU A 137 34.07 -16.65 -22.79
CA GLU A 137 34.80 -17.06 -24.01
C GLU A 137 36.09 -17.82 -23.66
N TYR A 138 36.86 -17.32 -22.68
CA TYR A 138 38.08 -17.98 -22.21
C TYR A 138 37.81 -19.36 -21.58
N LEU A 139 36.66 -19.53 -20.92
CA LEU A 139 36.24 -20.81 -20.34
C LEU A 139 35.56 -21.76 -21.36
N ASP A 140 35.53 -21.40 -22.65
CA ASP A 140 34.78 -22.11 -23.70
C ASP A 140 33.29 -22.28 -23.34
N MET A 141 32.71 -21.26 -22.69
CA MET A 141 31.31 -21.21 -22.30
C MET A 141 30.49 -20.34 -23.27
N PRO A 142 29.19 -20.62 -23.46
CA PRO A 142 28.33 -19.78 -24.29
C PRO A 142 28.32 -18.33 -23.80
N VAL A 143 28.70 -17.39 -24.68
CA VAL A 143 28.75 -15.94 -24.36
C VAL A 143 27.35 -15.32 -24.30
N LYS A 144 26.38 -15.91 -25.02
CA LYS A 144 24.98 -15.49 -25.07
C LYS A 144 24.05 -16.63 -24.67
N ASP A 145 22.88 -16.25 -24.16
CA ASP A 145 21.78 -17.19 -23.93
C ASP A 145 20.90 -17.30 -25.17
N ASP A 146 21.15 -18.31 -25.99
CA ASP A 146 20.35 -18.59 -27.20
C ASP A 146 19.15 -19.52 -26.91
N SER A 147 18.83 -19.77 -25.64
CA SER A 147 17.73 -20.67 -25.25
C SER A 147 16.33 -20.15 -25.58
N GLY A 148 16.21 -18.88 -25.96
CA GLY A 148 14.92 -18.19 -26.13
C GLY A 148 14.24 -17.90 -24.78
N SER A 149 15.02 -17.77 -23.70
CA SER A 149 14.52 -17.32 -22.40
C SER A 149 13.96 -15.90 -22.50
N LYS A 150 13.04 -15.53 -21.59
CA LYS A 150 12.47 -14.17 -21.52
C LYS A 150 13.15 -13.30 -20.45
N PHE A 151 14.37 -13.65 -20.08
CA PHE A 151 15.21 -12.79 -19.25
C PHE A 151 15.74 -11.63 -20.09
N THR A 152 15.89 -10.46 -19.48
CA THR A 152 16.61 -9.35 -20.12
C THR A 152 18.08 -9.72 -20.23
N PRO A 153 18.86 -9.11 -21.16
CA PRO A 153 20.28 -9.43 -21.26
C PRO A 153 21.07 -9.13 -19.97
N LEU A 154 20.63 -8.15 -19.16
CA LEU A 154 21.19 -7.91 -17.83
C LEU A 154 20.98 -9.10 -16.89
N LEU A 155 19.76 -9.63 -16.82
CA LEU A 155 19.45 -10.80 -15.98
C LEU A 155 20.16 -12.06 -16.49
N SER A 156 20.30 -12.24 -17.80
CA SER A 156 21.10 -13.35 -18.37
C SER A 156 22.57 -13.22 -17.98
N ARG A 157 23.15 -12.03 -18.08
CA ARG A 157 24.54 -11.77 -17.62
C ARG A 157 24.72 -12.04 -16.13
N LEU A 158 23.73 -11.71 -15.30
CA LEU A 158 23.73 -12.06 -13.88
C LEU A 158 23.75 -13.57 -13.62
N HIS A 159 23.05 -14.38 -14.42
CA HIS A 159 23.13 -15.84 -14.31
C HIS A 159 24.53 -16.34 -14.67
N ALA A 160 25.13 -15.80 -15.73
CA ALA A 160 26.52 -16.10 -16.07
C ALA A 160 27.50 -15.70 -14.96
N MET A 161 27.30 -14.53 -14.31
CA MET A 161 28.08 -14.11 -13.14
C MET A 161 27.99 -15.11 -11.99
N VAL A 162 26.79 -15.65 -11.70
CA VAL A 162 26.61 -16.68 -10.67
C VAL A 162 27.37 -17.95 -11.04
N ALA A 163 27.28 -18.39 -12.31
CA ALA A 163 27.96 -19.60 -12.78
C ALA A 163 29.50 -19.47 -12.70
N ILE A 164 30.05 -18.35 -13.16
CA ILE A 164 31.49 -18.06 -13.05
C ILE A 164 31.92 -18.03 -11.59
N TRP A 165 31.19 -17.30 -10.74
CA TRP A 165 31.53 -17.22 -9.33
C TRP A 165 31.50 -18.61 -8.65
N ASP A 166 30.49 -19.42 -8.93
CA ASP A 166 30.38 -20.76 -8.32
C ASP A 166 31.56 -21.64 -8.77
N LEU A 167 31.89 -21.63 -10.06
CA LEU A 167 33.06 -22.32 -10.62
C LEU A 167 34.38 -21.87 -9.96
N LEU A 168 34.62 -20.56 -9.91
CA LEU A 168 35.85 -19.99 -9.36
C LEU A 168 36.00 -20.32 -7.86
N THR A 169 34.90 -20.30 -7.09
CA THR A 169 34.96 -20.65 -5.67
C THR A 169 35.29 -22.12 -5.41
N GLU A 170 34.93 -23.02 -6.33
CA GLU A 170 35.28 -24.44 -6.23
C GLU A 170 36.76 -24.71 -6.55
N HIS A 171 37.37 -23.83 -7.35
CA HIS A 171 38.74 -23.99 -7.85
C HIS A 171 39.73 -23.01 -7.21
N LYS A 172 39.31 -22.17 -6.25
CA LYS A 172 40.20 -21.23 -5.56
C LYS A 172 41.49 -21.86 -5.01
N ASN A 173 41.48 -23.15 -4.67
CA ASN A 173 42.63 -23.89 -4.11
C ASN A 173 43.11 -25.06 -4.98
N LYS A 174 42.67 -25.16 -6.24
CA LYS A 174 43.04 -26.24 -7.17
C LYS A 174 43.34 -25.64 -8.53
N LYS A 175 44.40 -26.08 -9.21
CA LYS A 175 44.60 -25.71 -10.62
C LYS A 175 43.37 -26.18 -11.41
N LEU A 176 42.71 -25.25 -12.10
CA LEU A 176 41.67 -25.57 -13.06
C LEU A 176 42.31 -26.38 -14.20
N ASP A 177 41.89 -27.63 -14.38
CA ASP A 177 42.23 -28.39 -15.57
C ASP A 177 41.13 -28.13 -16.60
N LEU A 178 41.43 -27.24 -17.56
CA LEU A 178 40.52 -26.86 -18.64
C LEU A 178 40.36 -27.96 -19.71
N LYS A 179 41.03 -29.13 -19.57
CA LYS A 179 41.03 -30.20 -20.58
C LYS A 179 39.79 -31.10 -20.60
N GLY A 180 38.69 -30.69 -19.97
CA GLY A 180 37.40 -31.36 -20.07
C GLY A 180 36.29 -30.33 -20.02
N SER A 181 35.18 -30.60 -20.71
CA SER A 181 33.97 -29.78 -20.62
C SER A 181 33.62 -29.60 -19.15
N LEU A 182 33.75 -28.36 -18.65
CA LEU A 182 33.34 -28.02 -17.30
C LEU A 182 31.90 -28.48 -17.13
N ASN A 183 31.65 -29.34 -16.13
CA ASN A 183 30.34 -29.92 -15.91
C ASN A 183 29.40 -28.78 -15.52
N LEU A 184 28.65 -28.27 -16.50
CA LEU A 184 27.86 -27.05 -16.34
C LEU A 184 26.84 -27.29 -15.23
N SER A 185 26.85 -26.38 -14.25
CA SER A 185 25.75 -26.26 -13.31
C SER A 185 24.47 -25.96 -14.09
N THR A 186 23.31 -26.26 -13.50
CA THR A 186 21.99 -25.90 -14.05
C THR A 186 21.73 -24.39 -14.12
N ILE A 187 22.77 -23.56 -13.95
CA ILE A 187 22.73 -22.09 -13.80
C ILE A 187 22.96 -21.36 -15.13
N TRP A 188 23.85 -21.86 -16.01
CA TRP A 188 24.15 -21.24 -17.31
C TRP A 188 24.53 -22.29 -18.38
N PRO A 189 23.99 -22.20 -19.61
CA PRO A 189 22.94 -21.27 -20.06
C PRO A 189 21.59 -21.54 -19.38
N ILE A 190 20.73 -20.53 -19.34
CA ILE A 190 19.39 -20.65 -18.75
C ILE A 190 18.61 -21.64 -19.63
N LYS A 191 18.12 -22.75 -19.09
CA LYS A 191 17.23 -23.62 -19.89
C LYS A 191 15.86 -22.97 -19.98
N SER A 192 15.41 -22.68 -21.19
CA SER A 192 14.05 -22.21 -21.45
C SER A 192 13.04 -23.31 -21.10
N PRO A 193 11.95 -22.98 -20.37
CA PRO A 193 10.96 -23.98 -20.05
C PRO A 193 10.21 -24.43 -21.31
N ASP A 194 9.99 -25.75 -21.46
CA ASP A 194 9.35 -26.39 -22.63
C ASP A 194 7.95 -25.87 -22.99
N LYS A 195 7.31 -25.04 -22.14
CA LYS A 195 5.94 -24.56 -22.33
C LYS A 195 5.77 -23.11 -21.90
N ASN A 196 5.20 -22.29 -22.79
CA ASN A 196 4.62 -20.97 -22.46
C ASN A 196 3.34 -21.14 -21.62
N ILE A 197 3.49 -21.60 -20.38
CA ILE A 197 2.37 -21.85 -19.45
C ILE A 197 1.57 -20.56 -19.25
N ILE A 198 2.22 -19.41 -19.09
CA ILE A 198 1.55 -18.15 -18.73
C ILE A 198 0.70 -17.55 -19.88
N HIS A 199 1.12 -17.67 -21.14
CA HIS A 199 0.34 -17.13 -22.27
C HIS A 199 -0.87 -18.00 -22.65
N ASN A 200 -0.91 -19.26 -22.21
CA ASN A 200 -1.94 -20.22 -22.60
C ASN A 200 -3.16 -20.24 -21.67
N PHE A 201 -3.14 -19.54 -20.52
CA PHE A 201 -4.27 -19.53 -19.59
C PHE A 201 -4.86 -18.13 -19.45
N ALA A 202 -5.74 -17.78 -20.40
CA ALA A 202 -6.63 -16.63 -20.26
C ALA A 202 -7.60 -16.79 -19.07
N ASP A 203 -7.78 -18.02 -18.59
CA ASP A 203 -8.67 -18.37 -17.48
C ASP A 203 -7.92 -19.21 -16.43
N PHE A 204 -7.60 -18.57 -15.31
CA PHE A 204 -7.02 -19.20 -14.12
C PHE A 204 -7.95 -20.25 -13.48
N GLY A 205 -9.27 -20.09 -13.61
CA GLY A 205 -10.26 -21.03 -13.09
C GLY A 205 -10.15 -22.41 -13.72
N SER A 206 -9.78 -22.47 -15.00
CA SER A 206 -9.69 -23.70 -15.80
C SER A 206 -8.30 -24.32 -15.87
N MET A 207 -7.27 -23.66 -15.33
CA MET A 207 -5.88 -24.14 -15.37
C MET A 207 -5.71 -25.51 -14.66
N PRO A 208 -5.21 -26.58 -15.31
CA PRO A 208 -5.05 -27.88 -14.67
C PRO A 208 -4.14 -27.86 -13.44
N SER A 209 -4.39 -28.70 -12.44
CA SER A 209 -3.56 -28.77 -11.22
C SER A 209 -2.09 -29.11 -11.53
N SER A 210 -1.83 -29.90 -12.58
CA SER A 210 -0.48 -30.17 -13.07
C SER A 210 0.23 -28.90 -13.56
N ALA A 211 -0.47 -28.06 -14.32
CA ALA A 211 0.06 -26.78 -14.78
C ALA A 211 0.32 -25.81 -13.61
N ILE A 212 -0.57 -25.77 -12.62
CA ILE A 212 -0.38 -24.97 -11.38
C ILE A 212 0.86 -25.45 -10.63
N ASN A 213 1.02 -26.77 -10.50
CA ASN A 213 2.17 -27.37 -9.82
C ASN A 213 3.49 -27.03 -10.51
N THR A 214 3.49 -27.02 -11.84
CA THR A 214 4.66 -26.64 -12.66
C THR A 214 4.94 -25.13 -12.57
N LEU A 215 3.91 -24.29 -12.66
CA LEU A 215 4.08 -22.84 -12.63
C LEU A 215 4.60 -22.34 -11.28
N PHE A 216 3.94 -22.73 -10.18
CA PHE A 216 4.35 -22.35 -8.82
C PHE A 216 5.38 -23.34 -8.26
N SER A 217 6.53 -23.38 -8.93
CA SER A 217 7.70 -24.17 -8.57
C SER A 217 8.92 -23.26 -8.33
N GLU A 218 10.09 -23.86 -8.09
CA GLU A 218 11.36 -23.11 -8.00
C GLU A 218 11.71 -22.41 -9.33
N ASP A 219 11.18 -22.90 -10.45
CA ASP A 219 11.44 -22.38 -11.79
C ASP A 219 10.41 -21.31 -12.24
N LEU A 220 9.56 -20.81 -11.32
CA LEU A 220 8.53 -19.81 -11.65
C LEU A 220 9.10 -18.62 -12.45
N SER A 221 10.29 -18.13 -12.07
CA SER A 221 10.96 -17.01 -12.72
C SER A 221 11.24 -17.25 -14.21
N ASP A 222 11.40 -18.51 -14.63
CA ASP A 222 11.75 -18.84 -16.01
C ASP A 222 10.54 -18.74 -16.96
N TYR A 223 9.32 -18.83 -16.41
CA TYR A 223 8.09 -18.70 -17.19
C TYR A 223 7.70 -17.23 -17.47
N LEU A 224 8.35 -16.28 -16.81
CA LEU A 224 7.97 -14.87 -16.79
C LEU A 224 8.68 -14.05 -17.87
N ASN A 225 7.96 -13.05 -18.40
CA ASN A 225 8.53 -12.08 -19.33
C ASN A 225 9.19 -10.92 -18.57
N TRP A 226 10.50 -11.01 -18.32
CA TRP A 226 11.23 -9.98 -17.57
C TRP A 226 11.44 -8.68 -18.33
N TYR A 227 11.21 -8.65 -19.64
CA TYR A 227 11.13 -7.39 -20.38
C TYR A 227 9.92 -6.54 -19.95
N GLU A 228 8.85 -7.17 -19.49
CA GLU A 228 7.63 -6.48 -19.05
C GLU A 228 7.50 -6.44 -17.53
N MET A 229 8.14 -7.37 -16.83
CA MET A 229 8.03 -7.50 -15.38
C MET A 229 9.14 -6.76 -14.62
N GLN A 230 8.75 -6.10 -13.55
CA GLN A 230 9.63 -5.45 -12.60
C GLN A 230 9.24 -5.87 -11.19
N ILE A 231 10.24 -6.13 -10.35
CA ILE A 231 10.05 -6.57 -8.97
C ILE A 231 10.96 -5.73 -8.09
N PHE A 232 10.35 -4.85 -7.29
CA PHE A 232 11.08 -3.94 -6.42
C PHE A 232 10.93 -4.33 -4.96
N SER A 233 11.89 -5.10 -4.44
CA SER A 233 11.87 -5.74 -3.11
C SER A 233 11.62 -4.83 -1.88
N PHE A 234 11.61 -3.51 -2.03
CA PHE A 234 11.48 -2.58 -0.90
C PHE A 234 10.39 -1.49 -1.04
N ASP A 235 9.92 -1.10 -2.24
CA ASP A 235 9.18 0.18 -2.33
C ASP A 235 8.51 0.51 -3.69
N TRP A 236 7.62 -0.31 -4.25
CA TRP A 236 7.17 -0.05 -5.64
C TRP A 236 6.27 1.18 -5.87
N VAL A 237 6.21 2.14 -4.95
CA VAL A 237 6.56 3.53 -5.29
C VAL A 237 7.11 4.13 -3.99
N LEU A 238 8.30 4.76 -4.01
CA LEU A 238 8.88 5.60 -2.95
C LEU A 238 7.87 6.47 -2.17
N ASN A 239 7.10 5.86 -1.25
CA ASN A 239 6.05 6.52 -0.45
C ASN A 239 5.39 5.62 0.61
N ARG A 240 5.67 4.31 0.68
CA ARG A 240 5.14 3.47 1.77
C ARG A 240 6.24 3.18 2.80
N LYS A 241 6.58 4.20 3.59
CA LYS A 241 7.17 3.99 4.92
C LYS A 241 6.29 2.98 5.65
N ALA A 242 6.75 1.73 5.77
CA ALA A 242 6.08 0.59 6.39
C ALA A 242 4.53 0.67 6.32
N PRO A 243 3.88 0.01 5.34
CA PRO A 243 2.43 0.09 5.22
C PRO A 243 1.77 -0.20 6.57
N PRO A 244 0.82 0.64 7.01
CA PRO A 244 0.23 0.51 8.33
C PRO A 244 -0.30 -0.91 8.52
N SER A 245 -0.19 -1.41 9.75
CA SER A 245 -0.62 -2.76 10.09
C SER A 245 -2.10 -2.95 9.75
N THR A 246 -2.44 -3.97 8.95
CA THR A 246 -3.83 -4.31 8.59
C THR A 246 -4.62 -4.94 9.74
N LYS A 247 -4.02 -5.12 10.93
CA LYS A 247 -4.65 -5.78 12.10
C LYS A 247 -5.89 -5.06 12.62
N HIS A 248 -6.01 -3.76 12.39
CA HIS A 248 -7.14 -2.95 12.86
C HIS A 248 -8.37 -3.04 11.93
N LEU A 249 -8.24 -3.60 10.72
CA LEU A 249 -9.35 -3.75 9.79
C LEU A 249 -10.21 -4.94 10.19
N LYS A 250 -11.50 -4.69 10.43
CA LYS A 250 -12.46 -5.76 10.67
C LYS A 250 -12.77 -6.50 9.37
N ASN A 251 -13.12 -7.79 9.49
CA ASN A 251 -13.53 -8.64 8.37
C ASN A 251 -12.52 -8.71 7.20
N LYS A 252 -11.23 -8.47 7.47
CA LYS A 252 -10.16 -8.45 6.48
C LYS A 252 -10.15 -9.68 5.55
N VAL A 253 -10.32 -10.87 6.13
CA VAL A 253 -10.31 -12.14 5.39
C VAL A 253 -11.49 -12.21 4.41
N ALA A 254 -12.69 -11.84 4.86
CA ALA A 254 -13.88 -11.86 4.01
C ALA A 254 -13.78 -10.83 2.87
N MET A 255 -13.23 -9.64 3.15
CA MET A 255 -12.99 -8.63 2.11
C MET A 255 -11.93 -9.10 1.12
N ALA A 256 -10.83 -9.71 1.59
CA ALA A 256 -9.79 -10.26 0.72
C ALA A 256 -10.35 -11.35 -0.20
N GLU A 257 -11.15 -12.27 0.35
CA GLU A 257 -11.83 -13.32 -0.41
C GLU A 257 -12.78 -12.74 -1.46
N TYR A 258 -13.61 -11.76 -1.07
CA TYR A 258 -14.53 -11.08 -2.00
C TYR A 258 -13.77 -10.39 -3.14
N ILE A 259 -12.73 -9.63 -2.83
CA ILE A 259 -11.94 -8.93 -3.84
C ILE A 259 -11.29 -9.94 -4.78
N TYR A 260 -10.61 -10.94 -4.22
CA TYR A 260 -9.89 -11.92 -5.02
C TYR A 260 -10.83 -12.72 -5.93
N LEU A 261 -11.98 -13.19 -5.43
CA LEU A 261 -12.87 -14.06 -6.18
C LEU A 261 -13.86 -13.31 -7.09
N LYS A 262 -14.29 -12.10 -6.70
CA LYS A 262 -15.41 -11.38 -7.35
C LYS A 262 -15.01 -10.08 -8.04
N VAL A 263 -13.91 -9.44 -7.63
CA VAL A 263 -13.49 -8.15 -8.19
C VAL A 263 -12.39 -8.34 -9.23
N LEU A 264 -11.39 -9.17 -8.94
CA LEU A 264 -10.27 -9.41 -9.84
C LEU A 264 -10.67 -10.31 -11.02
N SER A 265 -10.13 -9.99 -12.20
CA SER A 265 -10.19 -10.91 -13.36
C SER A 265 -9.31 -12.12 -13.11
N ASP A 266 -9.53 -13.22 -13.82
CA ASP A 266 -8.73 -14.44 -13.65
C ASP A 266 -7.24 -14.21 -13.98
N GLN A 267 -6.95 -13.39 -14.98
CA GLN A 267 -5.59 -12.95 -15.27
C GLN A 267 -4.97 -12.20 -14.07
N MET A 268 -5.71 -11.28 -13.45
CA MET A 268 -5.21 -10.52 -12.30
C MET A 268 -5.05 -11.41 -11.06
N LYS A 269 -5.95 -12.38 -10.85
CA LYS A 269 -5.81 -13.39 -9.78
C LYS A 269 -4.48 -14.15 -9.90
N LEU A 270 -4.16 -14.62 -11.11
CA LEU A 270 -2.90 -15.28 -11.37
C LEU A 270 -1.70 -14.36 -11.11
N TRP A 271 -1.76 -13.11 -11.58
CA TRP A 271 -0.69 -12.13 -11.34
C TRP A 271 -0.48 -11.81 -9.87
N VAL A 272 -1.55 -11.67 -9.08
CA VAL A 272 -1.48 -11.49 -7.62
C VAL A 272 -0.74 -12.65 -6.97
N LEU A 273 -1.00 -13.90 -7.39
CA LEU A 273 -0.30 -15.07 -6.85
C LEU A 273 1.16 -15.17 -7.31
N ILE A 274 1.46 -14.81 -8.55
CA ILE A 274 2.84 -14.72 -9.03
C ILE A 274 3.60 -13.68 -8.21
N PHE A 275 2.99 -12.50 -7.99
CA PHE A 275 3.58 -11.45 -7.17
C PHE A 275 3.78 -11.91 -5.73
N TYR A 276 2.78 -12.55 -5.13
CA TYR A 276 2.87 -13.13 -3.80
C TYR A 276 3.97 -14.20 -3.69
N SER A 277 4.11 -15.04 -4.72
CA SER A 277 5.13 -16.08 -4.81
C SER A 277 6.53 -15.47 -4.80
N ILE A 278 6.81 -14.52 -5.69
CA ILE A 278 8.17 -14.01 -5.91
C ILE A 278 8.55 -12.98 -4.86
N TYR A 279 7.67 -11.99 -4.62
CA TYR A 279 7.98 -10.87 -3.74
C TYR A 279 8.00 -11.27 -2.26
N ASN A 280 6.95 -11.96 -1.79
CA ASN A 280 6.89 -12.43 -0.41
C ASN A 280 7.66 -13.74 -0.19
N LYS A 281 8.20 -14.36 -1.25
CA LYS A 281 8.86 -15.69 -1.21
C LYS A 281 7.92 -16.77 -0.67
N LYS A 282 6.67 -16.72 -1.10
CA LYS A 282 5.57 -17.57 -0.64
C LYS A 282 5.10 -18.52 -1.72
N THR A 283 6.01 -19.06 -2.53
CA THR A 283 5.69 -19.96 -3.66
C THR A 283 4.82 -21.15 -3.24
N SER A 284 5.13 -21.79 -2.12
CA SER A 284 4.30 -22.90 -1.59
C SER A 284 2.90 -22.46 -1.20
N PHE A 285 2.75 -21.28 -0.59
CA PHE A 285 1.44 -20.75 -0.20
C PHE A 285 0.65 -20.32 -1.45
N ALA A 286 1.29 -19.64 -2.40
CA ALA A 286 0.70 -19.24 -3.68
C ALA A 286 0.18 -20.46 -4.46
N LYS A 287 0.98 -21.54 -4.48
CA LYS A 287 0.59 -22.83 -5.05
C LYS A 287 -0.65 -23.40 -4.37
N GLU A 288 -0.69 -23.42 -3.04
CA GLU A 288 -1.84 -23.96 -2.30
C GLU A 288 -3.11 -23.14 -2.54
N ILE A 289 -3.00 -21.80 -2.50
CA ILE A 289 -4.09 -20.89 -2.86
C ILE A 289 -4.58 -21.17 -4.28
N ALA A 290 -3.66 -21.36 -5.23
CA ALA A 290 -4.00 -21.64 -6.61
C ALA A 290 -4.72 -22.98 -6.80
N LEU A 291 -4.24 -24.03 -6.13
CA LEU A 291 -4.88 -25.35 -6.16
C LEU A 291 -6.30 -25.32 -5.56
N LYS A 292 -6.56 -24.41 -4.60
CA LYS A 292 -7.89 -24.14 -4.03
C LYS A 292 -8.68 -23.07 -4.80
N ARG A 293 -8.19 -22.60 -5.96
CA ARG A 293 -8.83 -21.58 -6.81
C ARG A 293 -9.12 -20.27 -6.09
N GLY A 294 -8.33 -19.93 -5.06
CA GLY A 294 -8.54 -18.73 -4.25
C GLY A 294 -9.64 -18.83 -3.21
N ASP A 295 -10.23 -20.01 -3.00
CA ASP A 295 -11.18 -20.22 -1.90
C ASP A 295 -10.43 -20.21 -0.56
N LEU A 296 -10.46 -19.04 0.08
CA LEU A 296 -9.69 -18.78 1.30
C LEU A 296 -10.22 -19.54 2.52
N LYS A 297 -11.47 -20.03 2.49
CA LYS A 297 -12.08 -20.77 3.60
C LYS A 297 -11.48 -22.16 3.76
N HIS A 298 -11.01 -22.75 2.66
CA HIS A 298 -10.42 -24.08 2.62
C HIS A 298 -8.89 -24.09 2.81
N LEU A 299 -8.30 -22.92 3.12
CA LEU A 299 -6.87 -22.79 3.38
C LEU A 299 -6.56 -22.84 4.87
N PRO A 300 -5.36 -23.33 5.25
CA PRO A 300 -4.82 -23.19 6.60
C PRO A 300 -4.84 -21.73 7.06
N VAL A 301 -5.12 -21.52 8.34
CA VAL A 301 -5.23 -20.17 8.95
C VAL A 301 -3.98 -19.33 8.68
N SER A 302 -2.79 -19.92 8.76
CA SER A 302 -1.52 -19.24 8.50
C SER A 302 -1.42 -18.71 7.07
N ILE A 303 -1.89 -19.47 6.08
CA ILE A 303 -1.86 -19.07 4.67
C ILE A 303 -2.93 -18.03 4.40
N ARG A 304 -4.14 -18.29 4.88
CA ARG A 304 -5.29 -17.40 4.72
C ARG A 304 -5.02 -16.01 5.27
N ASP A 305 -4.52 -15.91 6.49
CA ASP A 305 -4.33 -14.63 7.16
C ASP A 305 -3.12 -13.86 6.59
N ASP A 306 -2.06 -14.57 6.18
CA ASP A 306 -0.89 -13.99 5.51
C ASP A 306 -1.27 -13.44 4.13
N PHE A 307 -1.92 -14.25 3.29
CA PHE A 307 -2.38 -13.83 1.97
C PHE A 307 -3.42 -12.72 2.03
N SER A 308 -4.37 -12.78 2.97
CA SER A 308 -5.34 -11.69 3.17
C SER A 308 -4.63 -10.38 3.54
N SER A 309 -3.63 -10.43 4.42
CA SER A 309 -2.85 -9.25 4.78
C SER A 309 -2.08 -8.69 3.60
N PHE A 310 -1.46 -9.57 2.81
CA PHE A 310 -0.76 -9.21 1.60
C PHE A 310 -1.68 -8.55 0.58
N LEU A 311 -2.81 -9.19 0.24
CA LEU A 311 -3.75 -8.66 -0.76
C LEU A 311 -4.28 -7.28 -0.34
N ILE A 312 -4.69 -7.11 0.92
CA ILE A 312 -5.21 -5.84 1.41
C ILE A 312 -4.15 -4.74 1.39
N THR A 313 -2.89 -5.09 1.68
CA THR A 313 -1.80 -4.12 1.67
C THR A 313 -1.52 -3.56 0.27
N HIS A 314 -1.88 -4.28 -0.79
CA HIS A 314 -1.55 -3.93 -2.18
C HIS A 314 -2.79 -3.70 -3.07
N LEU A 315 -3.95 -3.38 -2.48
CA LEU A 315 -5.18 -3.18 -3.26
C LEU A 315 -5.11 -2.03 -4.25
N ASP A 316 -4.41 -0.96 -3.91
CA ASP A 316 -4.23 0.19 -4.80
C ASP A 316 -3.45 -0.13 -6.07
N GLU A 317 -2.67 -1.22 -6.07
CA GLU A 317 -1.90 -1.70 -7.22
C GLU A 317 -2.71 -2.71 -8.04
N PHE A 318 -3.43 -3.61 -7.38
CA PHE A 318 -4.18 -4.68 -8.06
C PHE A 318 -5.53 -4.24 -8.61
N LEU A 319 -6.12 -3.19 -8.03
CA LEU A 319 -7.41 -2.65 -8.46
C LEU A 319 -7.21 -1.53 -9.46
N THR A 320 -7.93 -1.59 -10.57
CA THR A 320 -8.10 -0.45 -11.48
C THR A 320 -8.83 0.71 -10.78
N THR A 321 -8.63 1.93 -11.25
CA THR A 321 -9.33 3.13 -10.74
C THR A 321 -10.85 2.94 -10.71
N GLN A 322 -11.41 2.27 -11.72
CA GLN A 322 -12.84 1.97 -11.77
C GLN A 322 -13.27 0.98 -10.68
N GLN A 323 -12.51 -0.09 -10.45
CA GLN A 323 -12.79 -1.06 -9.37
C GLN A 323 -12.67 -0.41 -8.00
N GLN A 324 -11.65 0.41 -7.79
CA GLN A 324 -11.46 1.16 -6.54
C GLN A 324 -12.65 2.08 -6.27
N SER A 325 -13.06 2.87 -7.28
CA SER A 325 -14.21 3.77 -7.17
C SER A 325 -15.49 3.04 -6.81
N LYS A 326 -15.82 1.94 -7.51
CA LYS A 326 -17.01 1.12 -7.22
C LYS A 326 -16.98 0.49 -5.82
N LEU A 327 -15.81 0.01 -5.39
CA LEU A 327 -15.65 -0.60 -4.07
C LEU A 327 -15.86 0.46 -2.98
N ILE A 328 -15.20 1.61 -3.10
CA ILE A 328 -15.36 2.75 -2.18
C ILE A 328 -16.82 3.23 -2.17
N GLU A 329 -17.46 3.34 -3.33
CA GLU A 329 -18.85 3.73 -3.47
C GLU A 329 -19.79 2.80 -2.70
N SER A 330 -19.64 1.49 -2.89
CA SER A 330 -20.41 0.48 -2.16
C SER A 330 -20.17 0.55 -0.66
N MET A 331 -18.91 0.70 -0.23
CA MET A 331 -18.57 0.80 1.20
C MET A 331 -19.15 2.06 1.85
N ILE A 332 -19.10 3.21 1.17
CA ILE A 332 -19.71 4.45 1.65
C ILE A 332 -21.22 4.29 1.75
N TYR A 333 -21.86 3.75 0.71
CA TYR A 333 -23.31 3.51 0.70
C TYR A 333 -23.77 2.65 1.87
N HIS A 334 -23.16 1.47 2.05
CA HIS A 334 -23.51 0.56 3.14
C HIS A 334 -23.16 1.14 4.51
N SER A 335 -21.99 1.78 4.66
CA SER A 335 -21.62 2.41 5.93
C SER A 335 -22.59 3.52 6.33
N MET A 336 -23.09 4.34 5.39
CA MET A 336 -24.08 5.37 5.70
C MET A 336 -25.44 4.77 6.05
N ALA A 337 -25.84 3.70 5.36
CA ALA A 337 -27.10 2.99 5.66
C ALA A 337 -27.06 2.35 7.06
N ASP A 338 -25.98 1.64 7.38
CA ASP A 338 -25.78 0.98 8.68
C ASP A 338 -25.75 2.00 9.83
N ARG A 339 -25.09 3.14 9.62
CA ARG A 339 -25.03 4.22 10.62
C ARG A 339 -26.39 4.92 10.81
N ALA A 340 -27.22 4.97 9.77
CA ALA A 340 -28.52 5.61 9.86
C ALA A 340 -29.56 4.80 10.66
N ILE A 341 -29.39 3.47 10.73
CA ILE A 341 -30.29 2.57 11.46
C ILE A 341 -29.84 2.28 12.91
N GLN A 342 -28.76 2.91 13.37
CA GLN A 342 -28.32 2.76 14.75
C GLN A 342 -29.35 3.31 15.73
N ASN A 343 -29.46 2.66 16.89
CA ASN A 343 -30.37 3.10 17.94
C ASN A 343 -29.82 4.34 18.65
N PHE A 344 -30.72 5.18 19.15
CA PHE A 344 -30.33 6.30 20.00
C PHE A 344 -29.74 5.78 21.30
N GLU A 345 -28.51 6.19 21.58
CA GLU A 345 -27.83 5.97 22.85
C GLU A 345 -27.93 7.24 23.71
N SER A 346 -28.44 7.12 24.93
CA SER A 346 -28.50 8.22 25.89
C SER A 346 -27.16 8.35 26.61
N PHE A 347 -26.66 9.59 26.69
CA PHE A 347 -25.41 9.91 27.39
C PHE A 347 -25.69 10.87 28.52
N ASP A 348 -25.26 10.53 29.74
CA ASP A 348 -25.23 11.47 30.86
C ASP A 348 -23.97 12.34 30.74
N PHE A 349 -24.09 13.42 29.95
CA PHE A 349 -22.98 14.35 29.72
C PHE A 349 -22.40 14.89 31.02
N ASP A 350 -23.23 15.27 32.00
CA ASP A 350 -22.78 15.98 33.19
C ASP A 350 -21.98 15.05 34.10
N THR A 351 -22.44 13.80 34.26
CA THR A 351 -21.69 12.76 34.99
C THR A 351 -20.38 12.44 34.28
N MET A 352 -20.41 12.17 32.97
CA MET A 352 -19.21 11.83 32.19
C MET A 352 -18.18 12.98 32.17
N PHE A 353 -18.64 14.23 32.11
CA PHE A 353 -17.76 15.40 32.14
C PHE A 353 -17.15 15.64 33.53
N ALA A 354 -17.92 15.41 34.61
CA ALA A 354 -17.40 15.47 35.97
C ALA A 354 -16.31 14.42 36.20
N ASP A 355 -16.51 13.20 35.71
CA ASP A 355 -15.52 12.12 35.78
C ASP A 355 -14.28 12.42 34.94
N PHE A 356 -14.44 12.96 33.73
CA PHE A 356 -13.31 13.42 32.90
C PHE A 356 -12.46 14.48 33.61
N LYS A 357 -13.09 15.44 34.29
CA LYS A 357 -12.39 16.49 35.04
C LYS A 357 -11.58 15.92 36.21
N LYS A 358 -12.08 14.88 36.88
CA LYS A 358 -11.39 14.17 37.97
C LYS A 358 -10.28 13.26 37.44
N ASN A 359 -10.56 12.54 36.35
CA ASN A 359 -9.69 11.53 35.74
C ASN A 359 -9.31 11.95 34.32
N LYS A 360 -8.31 12.82 34.18
CA LYS A 360 -7.78 13.35 32.91
C LYS A 360 -7.12 12.30 31.98
N LYS A 361 -7.40 11.01 32.17
CA LYS A 361 -6.90 9.88 31.36
C LYS A 361 -7.92 9.35 30.35
N SER A 362 -9.13 9.92 30.30
CA SER A 362 -10.16 9.47 29.36
C SER A 362 -9.85 9.89 27.92
N ALA A 363 -10.12 9.00 26.96
CA ALA A 363 -9.96 9.22 25.53
C ALA A 363 -11.09 10.07 24.91
N LEU A 364 -12.03 10.55 25.73
CA LEU A 364 -13.14 11.38 25.32
C LEU A 364 -12.80 12.88 25.40
N SER A 365 -13.38 13.63 24.48
CA SER A 365 -13.32 15.09 24.43
C SER A 365 -14.72 15.66 24.62
N PHE A 366 -14.81 16.78 25.34
CA PHE A 366 -16.07 17.42 25.72
C PHE A 366 -16.07 18.87 25.24
N LYS A 367 -17.07 19.24 24.45
CA LYS A 367 -17.29 20.62 23.98
C LYS A 367 -18.58 21.16 24.58
N THR A 368 -18.56 22.40 25.07
CA THR A 368 -19.76 23.12 25.51
C THR A 368 -19.81 24.51 24.92
N VAL A 369 -21.02 25.01 24.62
CA VAL A 369 -21.23 26.40 24.18
C VAL A 369 -22.27 27.05 25.10
N SER A 370 -21.93 28.21 25.66
CA SER A 370 -22.85 29.04 26.45
C SER A 370 -23.59 30.06 25.59
N ILE A 371 -24.70 30.63 26.10
CA ILE A 371 -25.40 31.76 25.46
C ILE A 371 -24.42 32.93 25.23
N LYS A 372 -23.65 33.27 26.28
CA LYS A 372 -22.62 34.32 26.32
C LYS A 372 -21.41 33.79 27.09
N SER A 373 -20.22 34.34 26.86
CA SER A 373 -18.96 33.85 27.46
C SER A 373 -18.96 33.79 29.00
N ASN A 374 -19.81 34.58 29.66
CA ASN A 374 -19.88 34.70 31.12
C ASN A 374 -21.13 34.07 31.75
N THR A 375 -21.94 33.31 31.01
CA THR A 375 -23.13 32.64 31.57
C THR A 375 -22.88 31.17 31.89
N SER A 376 -23.47 30.71 33.00
CA SER A 376 -23.48 29.29 33.40
C SER A 376 -24.39 28.43 32.52
N ILE A 377 -25.31 29.06 31.78
CA ILE A 377 -26.27 28.38 30.90
C ILE A 377 -25.56 27.87 29.65
N LYS A 378 -25.56 26.55 29.47
CA LYS A 378 -24.99 25.85 28.32
C LYS A 378 -26.10 25.50 27.33
N CYS A 379 -25.95 25.96 26.09
CA CYS A 379 -26.89 25.68 25.00
C CYS A 379 -26.47 24.48 24.16
N PHE A 380 -25.21 24.06 24.27
CA PHE A 380 -24.65 22.94 23.53
C PHE A 380 -23.72 22.13 24.40
N LYS A 381 -23.81 20.81 24.25
CA LYS A 381 -22.95 19.81 24.87
C LYS A 381 -22.61 18.77 23.80
N GLU A 382 -21.34 18.43 23.64
CA GLU A 382 -20.90 17.39 22.69
C GLU A 382 -19.86 16.49 23.33
N ILE A 383 -20.03 15.18 23.12
CA ILE A 383 -19.07 14.14 23.49
C ILE A 383 -18.50 13.58 22.19
N SER A 384 -17.18 13.61 22.09
CA SER A 384 -16.44 13.03 20.97
C SER A 384 -15.27 12.19 21.50
N ASN A 385 -14.67 11.40 20.61
CA ASN A 385 -13.35 10.83 20.80
C ASN A 385 -12.44 11.27 19.65
N ALA A 386 -11.21 10.78 19.59
CA ALA A 386 -10.26 11.14 18.52
C ALA A 386 -10.80 10.89 17.09
N ASN A 387 -11.78 10.00 16.93
CA ASN A 387 -12.18 9.43 15.65
C ASN A 387 -13.66 9.66 15.28
N SER A 388 -14.49 10.16 16.18
CA SER A 388 -15.94 10.26 15.99
C SER A 388 -16.61 11.20 16.99
N ILE A 389 -17.75 11.75 16.59
CA ILE A 389 -18.70 12.42 17.47
C ILE A 389 -19.69 11.36 17.93
N LEU A 390 -19.91 11.24 19.23
CA LEU A 390 -20.81 10.23 19.81
C LEU A 390 -22.18 10.83 20.11
N TYR A 391 -22.18 12.04 20.67
CA TYR A 391 -23.40 12.66 21.20
C TYR A 391 -23.38 14.16 21.07
N ARG A 392 -24.54 14.73 20.72
CA ARG A 392 -24.81 16.18 20.70
C ARG A 392 -26.11 16.47 21.41
N ARG A 393 -26.06 17.38 22.39
CA ARG A 393 -27.24 17.91 23.07
C ARG A 393 -27.35 19.40 22.89
N TYR A 394 -28.53 19.83 22.46
CA TYR A 394 -28.94 21.22 22.36
C TYR A 394 -29.93 21.50 23.49
N GLU A 395 -29.60 22.43 24.37
CA GLU A 395 -30.34 22.65 25.61
C GLU A 395 -30.88 24.08 25.68
N ILE A 396 -32.20 24.21 25.84
CA ILE A 396 -32.93 25.48 25.95
C ILE A 396 -33.47 25.55 27.38
N THR A 397 -32.79 26.33 28.22
CA THR A 397 -33.03 26.45 29.66
C THR A 397 -32.96 27.90 30.11
N GLY A 398 -33.33 28.17 31.37
CA GLY A 398 -33.29 29.50 31.98
C GLY A 398 -34.67 30.11 32.17
N ASP A 399 -34.69 31.39 32.56
CA ASP A 399 -35.90 32.20 32.60
C ASP A 399 -36.39 32.58 31.19
N GLU A 400 -37.47 33.36 31.07
CA GLU A 400 -38.08 33.65 29.76
C GLU A 400 -37.14 34.35 28.78
N ALA A 401 -36.35 35.32 29.27
CA ALA A 401 -35.39 36.04 28.45
C ALA A 401 -34.20 35.12 28.07
N GLU A 402 -33.68 34.38 29.05
CA GLU A 402 -32.58 33.43 28.83
C GLU A 402 -32.96 32.31 27.87
N ARG A 403 -34.20 31.81 27.92
CA ARG A 403 -34.71 30.80 26.98
C ARG A 403 -34.82 31.33 25.56
N TYR A 404 -35.25 32.58 25.39
CA TYR A 404 -35.27 33.22 24.07
C TYR A 404 -33.85 33.33 23.50
N GLU A 405 -32.88 33.78 24.31
CA GLU A 405 -31.47 33.82 23.89
C GLU A 405 -30.90 32.42 23.60
N CYS A 406 -31.24 31.41 24.41
CA CYS A 406 -30.88 30.01 24.14
C CYS A 406 -31.45 29.53 22.81
N LEU A 407 -32.71 29.84 22.51
CA LEU A 407 -33.38 29.42 21.27
C LEU A 407 -32.67 30.03 20.06
N VAL A 408 -32.33 31.32 20.12
CA VAL A 408 -31.52 31.98 19.08
C VAL A 408 -30.18 31.26 18.91
N LYS A 409 -29.50 30.95 20.02
CA LYS A 409 -28.21 30.26 19.98
C LYS A 409 -28.30 28.83 19.44
N VAL A 410 -29.32 28.07 19.84
CA VAL A 410 -29.57 26.72 19.32
C VAL A 410 -29.87 26.76 17.83
N ASN A 411 -30.61 27.75 17.34
CA ASN A 411 -30.83 27.93 15.91
C ASN A 411 -29.52 28.22 15.14
N GLU A 412 -28.64 29.07 15.68
CA GLU A 412 -27.29 29.27 15.12
C GLU A 412 -26.50 27.95 15.06
N LEU A 413 -26.55 27.14 16.13
CA LEU A 413 -25.85 25.86 16.21
C LEU A 413 -26.48 24.80 15.28
N PHE A 414 -27.78 24.86 15.00
CA PHE A 414 -28.43 24.04 13.97
C PHE A 414 -27.95 24.44 12.58
N LEU A 415 -27.78 25.75 12.32
CA LEU A 415 -27.19 26.22 11.06
C LEU A 415 -25.72 25.80 10.94
N GLU A 416 -24.95 25.82 12.03
CA GLU A 416 -23.59 25.29 12.08
C GLU A 416 -23.57 23.79 11.77
N PHE A 417 -24.42 22.99 12.41
CA PHE A 417 -24.55 21.57 12.13
C PHE A 417 -24.87 21.31 10.64
N LYS A 418 -25.81 22.08 10.07
CA LYS A 418 -26.14 22.04 8.63
C LYS A 418 -24.93 22.39 7.74
N ARG A 419 -24.03 23.29 8.16
CA ARG A 419 -22.80 23.63 7.43
C ARG A 419 -21.73 22.54 7.57
N GLU A 420 -21.59 21.95 8.75
CA GLU A 420 -20.63 20.88 9.01
C GLU A 420 -20.91 19.66 8.13
N ILE A 421 -22.18 19.23 8.04
CA ILE A 421 -22.55 18.07 7.22
C ILE A 421 -22.38 18.33 5.72
N LYS A 422 -22.41 19.60 5.28
CA LYS A 422 -22.14 19.95 3.88
C LYS A 422 -20.68 19.73 3.48
N LYS A 423 -19.76 19.58 4.45
CA LYS A 423 -18.38 19.17 4.18
C LYS A 423 -18.38 17.65 3.90
N PRO A 424 -18.18 17.20 2.65
CA PRO A 424 -18.43 15.80 2.33
C PRO A 424 -17.39 14.88 2.98
N LEU A 425 -16.16 15.33 3.24
CA LEU A 425 -15.12 14.52 3.89
C LEU A 425 -15.07 14.64 5.42
N SER A 426 -16.16 15.09 6.04
CA SER A 426 -16.25 15.24 7.50
C SER A 426 -16.50 13.91 8.23
N LEU A 427 -16.24 13.91 9.55
CA LEU A 427 -16.46 12.75 10.44
C LEU A 427 -17.92 12.28 10.50
N PHE A 428 -18.87 13.12 10.06
CA PHE A 428 -20.29 12.72 9.93
C PHE A 428 -20.47 11.59 8.93
N TRP A 429 -19.68 11.58 7.87
CA TRP A 429 -19.84 10.64 6.76
C TRP A 429 -18.89 9.45 6.87
N PHE A 430 -17.71 9.66 7.45
CA PHE A 430 -16.65 8.64 7.51
C PHE A 430 -16.32 8.24 8.95
N ASN A 431 -16.59 6.98 9.30
CA ASN A 431 -16.08 6.38 10.54
C ASN A 431 -14.62 5.89 10.35
N HIS A 432 -13.92 5.62 11.45
CA HIS A 432 -12.51 5.19 11.41
C HIS A 432 -12.28 3.91 10.58
N GLU A 433 -13.23 2.97 10.60
CA GLU A 433 -13.11 1.72 9.85
C GLU A 433 -13.16 1.95 8.34
N LEU A 434 -14.10 2.77 7.88
CA LEU A 434 -14.23 3.17 6.48
C LEU A 434 -13.02 4.00 6.01
N GLN A 435 -12.52 4.91 6.86
CA GLN A 435 -11.30 5.67 6.57
C GLN A 435 -10.09 4.75 6.35
N GLY A 436 -9.94 3.73 7.21
CA GLY A 436 -8.90 2.72 7.08
C GLY A 436 -8.99 2.00 5.74
N TRP A 437 -10.18 1.49 5.39
CA TRP A 437 -10.39 0.81 4.12
C TRP A 437 -10.11 1.68 2.89
N ILE A 438 -10.59 2.93 2.86
CA ILE A 438 -10.32 3.88 1.77
C ILE A 438 -8.83 4.10 1.59
N GLN A 439 -8.07 4.20 2.69
CA GLN A 439 -6.62 4.35 2.62
C GLN A 439 -5.93 3.16 1.95
N TYR A 440 -6.34 1.92 2.25
CA TYR A 440 -5.75 0.74 1.60
C TYR A 440 -6.17 0.59 0.14
N ILE A 441 -7.41 0.98 -0.21
CA ILE A 441 -7.90 0.91 -1.59
C ILE A 441 -7.24 1.96 -2.48
N THR A 442 -6.96 3.16 -1.96
CA THR A 442 -6.37 4.28 -2.73
C THR A 442 -4.85 4.35 -2.63
N GLY A 443 -4.27 3.76 -1.59
CA GLY A 443 -2.86 3.92 -1.23
C GLY A 443 -2.52 5.29 -0.62
N ILE A 444 -3.52 6.14 -0.37
CA ILE A 444 -3.34 7.52 0.11
C ILE A 444 -3.85 7.63 1.55
N PRO A 445 -3.06 8.20 2.49
CA PRO A 445 -3.54 8.45 3.84
C PRO A 445 -4.85 9.24 3.85
N PHE A 446 -5.86 8.77 4.60
CA PHE A 446 -7.16 9.44 4.62
C PHE A 446 -7.06 10.91 5.06
N LYS A 447 -6.11 11.22 5.96
CA LYS A 447 -5.82 12.60 6.36
C LYS A 447 -5.49 13.50 5.17
N ALA A 448 -4.69 13.01 4.21
CA ALA A 448 -4.36 13.75 3.00
C ALA A 448 -5.58 13.87 2.07
N LEU A 449 -6.42 12.85 1.98
CA LEU A 449 -7.68 12.92 1.22
C LEU A 449 -8.64 13.96 1.82
N SER A 450 -8.73 14.04 3.14
CA SER A 450 -9.68 14.93 3.85
C SER A 450 -9.22 16.39 4.04
N SER A 451 -7.94 16.70 3.78
CA SER A 451 -7.41 18.05 3.98
C SER A 451 -7.82 18.99 2.85
N ASP A 452 -7.75 20.30 3.11
CA ASP A 452 -8.00 21.32 2.09
C ASP A 452 -7.01 21.17 0.92
N PRO A 453 -7.46 21.37 -0.34
CA PRO A 453 -6.59 21.25 -1.50
C PRO A 453 -5.45 22.28 -1.52
N SER A 454 -4.24 21.81 -1.86
CA SER A 454 -3.07 22.65 -2.15
C SER A 454 -2.81 22.68 -3.66
N ARG A 455 -2.17 23.75 -4.14
CA ARG A 455 -1.71 23.87 -5.54
C ARG A 455 -0.59 22.87 -5.88
N SER A 456 0.09 22.33 -4.87
CA SER A 456 1.18 21.37 -5.01
C SER A 456 0.74 19.92 -4.90
N ASP A 457 -0.56 19.65 -4.79
CA ASP A 457 -1.07 18.29 -4.62
C ASP A 457 -0.90 17.48 -5.91
N ASP A 458 -0.54 16.19 -5.76
CA ASP A 458 -0.42 15.24 -6.87
C ASP A 458 -1.78 15.05 -7.56
N GLU A 459 -1.78 14.88 -8.88
CA GLU A 459 -3.00 14.68 -9.68
C GLU A 459 -3.85 13.51 -9.17
N LYS A 460 -3.20 12.39 -8.78
CA LYS A 460 -3.88 11.21 -8.23
C LYS A 460 -4.62 11.55 -6.95
N LEU A 461 -4.03 12.38 -6.08
CA LEU A 461 -4.69 12.84 -4.85
C LEU A 461 -5.93 13.67 -5.16
N ILE A 462 -5.83 14.59 -6.12
CA ILE A 462 -6.95 15.44 -6.55
C ILE A 462 -8.10 14.59 -7.12
N GLU A 463 -7.80 13.60 -7.95
CA GLU A 463 -8.78 12.69 -8.53
C GLU A 463 -9.57 11.92 -7.46
N TYR A 464 -8.90 11.30 -6.48
CA TYR A 464 -9.61 10.59 -5.41
C TYR A 464 -10.40 11.53 -4.51
N ARG A 465 -9.92 12.75 -4.25
CA ARG A 465 -10.72 13.73 -3.51
C ARG A 465 -12.01 14.03 -4.25
N ASN A 466 -11.94 14.34 -5.54
CA ASN A 466 -13.11 14.63 -6.36
C ASN A 466 -14.08 13.45 -6.41
N MET A 467 -13.57 12.23 -6.55
CA MET A 467 -14.35 11.00 -6.50
C MET A 467 -15.09 10.84 -5.16
N LEU A 468 -14.39 10.98 -4.03
CA LEU A 468 -14.97 10.86 -2.70
C LEU A 468 -16.02 11.96 -2.44
N LEU A 469 -15.77 13.19 -2.88
CA LEU A 469 -16.72 14.30 -2.78
C LEU A 469 -18.01 13.95 -3.54
N GLN A 470 -17.91 13.52 -4.79
CA GLN A 470 -19.07 13.15 -5.63
C GLN A 470 -19.88 12.00 -5.03
N ILE A 471 -19.20 10.92 -4.62
CA ILE A 471 -19.84 9.75 -4.01
C ILE A 471 -20.56 10.17 -2.72
N THR A 472 -19.87 10.90 -1.83
CA THR A 472 -20.46 11.31 -0.55
C THR A 472 -21.65 12.24 -0.76
N MET A 473 -21.58 13.19 -1.69
CA MET A 473 -22.71 14.07 -2.00
C MET A 473 -23.90 13.28 -2.55
N LYS A 474 -23.67 12.31 -3.43
CA LYS A 474 -24.71 11.45 -4.01
C LYS A 474 -25.49 10.68 -2.94
N TYR A 475 -24.79 10.05 -1.99
CA TYR A 475 -25.43 9.20 -0.97
C TYR A 475 -25.82 9.95 0.30
N GLY A 476 -25.12 11.05 0.62
CA GLY A 476 -25.37 11.88 1.80
C GLY A 476 -26.57 12.83 1.65
N ASP A 477 -26.95 13.20 0.42
CA ASP A 477 -28.00 14.21 0.17
C ASP A 477 -29.35 13.86 0.84
N ARG A 478 -29.78 12.61 0.76
CA ARG A 478 -31.00 12.14 1.43
C ARG A 478 -30.94 12.41 2.93
N TRP A 479 -29.85 12.00 3.57
CA TRP A 479 -29.68 12.13 5.02
C TRP A 479 -29.56 13.60 5.45
N ALA A 480 -28.89 14.42 4.63
CA ALA A 480 -28.80 15.86 4.85
C ALA A 480 -30.19 16.54 4.79
N LYS A 481 -31.03 16.16 3.83
CA LYS A 481 -32.42 16.63 3.71
C LYS A 481 -33.27 16.17 4.90
N ASP A 482 -33.15 14.92 5.31
CA ASP A 482 -33.86 14.37 6.47
C ASP A 482 -33.47 15.10 7.77
N LEU A 483 -32.17 15.37 7.98
CA LEU A 483 -31.72 16.18 9.11
C LEU A 483 -32.30 17.60 9.04
N HIS A 484 -32.27 18.23 7.86
CA HIS A 484 -32.83 19.57 7.69
C HIS A 484 -34.30 19.62 8.08
N SER A 485 -35.10 18.68 7.57
CA SER A 485 -36.52 18.57 7.88
C SER A 485 -36.76 18.38 9.38
N ARG A 486 -36.04 17.44 10.02
CA ARG A 486 -36.15 17.19 11.47
C ARG A 486 -35.82 18.42 12.30
N LEU A 487 -34.69 19.09 12.02
CA LEU A 487 -34.29 20.28 12.77
C LEU A 487 -35.29 21.43 12.60
N SER A 488 -35.82 21.63 11.39
CA SER A 488 -36.83 22.66 11.12
C SER A 488 -38.14 22.35 11.86
N HIS A 489 -38.59 21.09 11.85
CA HIS A 489 -39.77 20.65 12.59
C HIS A 489 -39.62 20.86 14.10
N ILE A 490 -38.47 20.51 14.68
CA ILE A 490 -38.18 20.74 16.11
C ILE A 490 -38.24 22.25 16.44
N LEU A 491 -37.70 23.13 15.59
CA LEU A 491 -37.79 24.57 15.79
C LEU A 491 -39.23 25.10 15.74
N GLU A 492 -40.07 24.54 14.87
CA GLU A 492 -41.49 24.88 14.80
C GLU A 492 -42.23 24.44 16.05
N GLU A 493 -42.00 23.22 16.53
CA GLU A 493 -42.60 22.73 17.77
C GLU A 493 -42.15 23.55 18.99
N LEU A 494 -40.87 23.96 19.04
CA LEU A 494 -40.33 24.79 20.12
C LEU A 494 -41.04 26.15 20.23
N LYS A 495 -41.47 26.75 19.10
CA LYS A 495 -42.17 28.05 19.11
C LYS A 495 -43.54 28.00 19.78
N VAL A 496 -44.19 26.84 19.75
CA VAL A 496 -45.54 26.64 20.30
C VAL A 496 -45.55 25.75 21.55
N CYS A 497 -44.38 25.33 22.02
CA CYS A 497 -44.22 24.45 23.17
C CYS A 497 -44.67 25.15 24.46
N LYS A 498 -45.69 24.57 25.12
CA LYS A 498 -46.18 25.01 26.43
C LYS A 498 -45.82 24.05 27.56
N GLU A 499 -45.13 22.96 27.23
CA GLU A 499 -44.75 21.93 28.19
C GLU A 499 -43.65 22.44 29.14
N PHE A 500 -43.64 21.92 30.35
CA PHE A 500 -42.62 22.27 31.35
C PHE A 500 -41.25 21.71 30.97
N GLU A 501 -41.22 20.54 30.35
CA GLU A 501 -40.05 19.87 29.83
C GLU A 501 -40.44 19.04 28.61
N LYS A 502 -39.66 19.15 27.53
CA LYS A 502 -39.84 18.36 26.30
C LYS A 502 -38.49 18.01 25.71
N SER A 503 -38.34 16.78 25.22
CA SER A 503 -37.09 16.31 24.60
C SER A 503 -37.36 15.65 23.25
N TRP A 504 -36.53 15.95 22.27
CA TRP A 504 -36.47 15.25 20.99
C TRP A 504 -35.17 14.50 20.90
N SER A 505 -35.24 13.18 20.71
CA SER A 505 -34.07 12.31 20.57
C SER A 505 -34.12 11.61 19.22
N PHE A 506 -33.02 11.66 18.48
CA PHE A 506 -32.88 10.97 17.20
C PHE A 506 -31.42 10.66 16.90
N VAL A 507 -31.18 9.80 15.92
CA VAL A 507 -29.83 9.49 15.43
C VAL A 507 -29.61 10.15 14.08
N PHE A 508 -28.42 10.71 13.89
CA PHE A 508 -27.94 11.16 12.59
C PHE A 508 -26.58 10.53 12.30
N GLN A 509 -26.54 9.59 11.34
CA GLN A 509 -25.32 8.92 10.92
C GLN A 509 -24.51 8.35 12.12
N GLY A 510 -25.18 7.64 13.02
CA GLY A 510 -24.58 7.04 14.22
C GLY A 510 -24.22 8.02 15.34
N ILE A 511 -24.66 9.28 15.24
CA ILE A 511 -24.54 10.28 16.32
C ILE A 511 -25.87 10.40 17.02
N SER A 512 -25.88 10.21 18.35
CA SER A 512 -27.05 10.49 19.17
C SER A 512 -27.25 12.00 19.30
N VAL A 513 -28.40 12.49 18.85
CA VAL A 513 -28.76 13.91 18.91
C VAL A 513 -29.96 14.08 19.83
N GLU A 514 -29.82 14.96 20.80
CA GLU A 514 -30.88 15.33 21.73
C GLU A 514 -31.13 16.83 21.70
N VAL A 515 -32.40 17.24 21.68
CA VAL A 515 -32.81 18.62 21.87
C VAL A 515 -33.70 18.66 23.09
N VAL A 516 -33.34 19.44 24.11
CA VAL A 516 -34.02 19.50 25.39
C VAL A 516 -34.53 20.92 25.62
N PHE A 517 -35.83 21.04 25.85
CA PHE A 517 -36.48 22.25 26.31
C PHE A 517 -36.89 22.07 27.77
N LYS A 518 -36.48 22.98 28.64
CA LYS A 518 -36.75 22.94 30.08
C LYS A 518 -37.12 24.32 30.61
N VAL A 519 -38.28 24.42 31.22
CA VAL A 519 -38.71 25.61 31.93
C VAL A 519 -38.15 25.56 33.34
N THR A 520 -37.20 26.43 33.68
CA THR A 520 -36.71 26.52 35.05
C THR A 520 -37.77 27.20 35.92
N LYS A 521 -38.30 26.51 36.96
CA LYS A 521 -39.18 27.15 37.94
C LYS A 521 -38.38 28.25 38.64
N VAL A 522 -38.75 29.51 38.43
CA VAL A 522 -38.25 30.61 39.25
C VAL A 522 -38.73 30.37 40.68
N PRO A 523 -37.84 30.23 41.67
CA PRO A 523 -38.23 30.05 43.06
C PRO A 523 -39.13 31.20 43.52
N LEU A 524 -40.13 30.90 44.36
CA LEU A 524 -41.14 31.87 44.81
C LEU A 524 -40.50 33.17 45.36
N TYR A 525 -39.38 33.05 46.07
CA TYR A 525 -38.66 34.21 46.65
C TYR A 525 -38.09 35.16 45.58
N LYS A 526 -37.63 34.66 44.42
CA LYS A 526 -37.17 35.52 43.31
C LYS A 526 -38.33 36.15 42.54
N ARG A 527 -39.52 35.53 42.58
CA ARG A 527 -40.75 36.12 42.02
C ARG A 527 -41.26 37.27 42.88
N LEU A 528 -41.15 37.15 44.21
CA LEU A 528 -41.57 38.18 45.16
C LEU A 528 -40.66 39.43 45.15
N LEU A 529 -39.38 39.29 44.78
CA LEU A 529 -38.42 40.39 44.68
C LEU A 529 -38.43 41.12 43.31
N ARG A 530 -39.26 40.68 42.36
CA ARG A 530 -39.47 41.35 41.05
C ARG A 530 -40.72 42.25 41.04
N PHE A 531 -41.52 42.21 42.11
CA PHE A 531 -42.55 43.19 42.44
C PHE A 531 -42.02 44.11 43.53
#